data_AF-A0A8S2R6R3-F1
#
_entry.id   AF-A0A8S2R6R3-F1
#
_cell.length_a   1.000
_cell.length_b   1.000
_cell.length_c   1.000
_cell.angle_alpha   90.00
_cell.angle_beta   90.00
_cell.angle_gamma   90.00
#
_symmetry.space_group_name_H-M   'P 1'
#
loop_
_entity.id
_entity.type
_entity.pdbx_description
1 polymer ?
#
loop_
_entity_poly.entity_id
_entity_poly.type
_entity_poly.pdbx_seq_one_letter_code
_entity_poly.pdbx_strand_id
1 'polypeptide(L)'
;GTNSPTLSNRNASPYEGLSQYHEQINEPEKIQKWREEFAVRITKKDTEEEVKCKDMREQAKKELDDFHKQRVEQMDRTKGQNRVNNRTLEDDLSNNANNSVATSNEKLTDWDKITSLCEFNPKNNRSQKDLTRYRSVLLQLKQQQQIAAK
;
A
#
# COMPACT_ATOMS: atom_id res chain seq x y z
N GLY A 1 -37.80 38.13 -4.31
CA GLY A 1 -36.62 38.50 -5.09
C GLY A 1 -36.90 38.16 -6.54
N THR A 2 -36.67 39.11 -7.44
CA THR A 2 -37.20 39.21 -8.80
C THR A 2 -36.94 38.00 -9.70
N ASN A 3 -38.04 37.41 -10.19
CA ASN A 3 -38.07 36.63 -11.43
C ASN A 3 -37.85 37.57 -12.61
N SER A 4 -36.80 37.37 -13.41
CA SER A 4 -36.69 38.00 -14.73
C SER A 4 -37.10 36.99 -15.82
N PRO A 5 -38.09 37.30 -16.67
CA PRO A 5 -38.55 36.40 -17.72
C PRO A 5 -37.55 36.34 -18.87
N THR A 6 -37.46 35.16 -19.48
CA THR A 6 -36.83 34.89 -20.76
C THR A 6 -37.33 35.87 -21.84
N LEU A 7 -36.47 36.75 -22.33
CA LEU A 7 -36.69 37.38 -23.63
C LEU A 7 -36.23 36.37 -24.69
N SER A 8 -37.19 35.54 -25.12
CA SER A 8 -37.18 34.92 -26.44
C SER A 8 -36.81 36.00 -27.44
N ASN A 9 -35.65 35.84 -28.11
CA ASN A 9 -35.28 36.63 -29.26
C ASN A 9 -36.31 36.36 -30.36
N ARG A 10 -37.37 37.18 -30.37
CA ARG A 10 -38.51 37.07 -31.27
C ARG A 10 -38.38 37.94 -32.52
N ASN A 11 -37.19 38.47 -32.78
CA ASN A 11 -36.86 39.20 -34.00
C ASN A 11 -35.50 38.72 -34.53
N ALA A 12 -35.39 37.44 -34.90
CA ALA A 12 -34.41 37.09 -35.93
C ALA A 12 -34.87 37.81 -37.19
N SER A 13 -34.07 38.77 -37.65
CA SER A 13 -34.42 39.56 -38.84
C SER A 13 -34.66 38.57 -40.00
N PRO A 14 -35.67 38.75 -40.86
CA PRO A 14 -35.82 37.95 -42.08
C PRO A 14 -34.56 38.00 -42.95
N TYR A 15 -33.73 39.04 -42.74
CA TYR A 15 -32.43 39.22 -43.34
C TYR A 15 -31.27 38.49 -42.64
N GLU A 16 -31.45 37.93 -41.45
CA GLU A 16 -30.38 37.27 -40.68
C GLU A 16 -30.07 35.88 -41.25
N GLY A 17 -31.12 35.14 -41.63
CA GLY A 17 -30.97 33.94 -42.45
C GLY A 17 -30.39 34.27 -43.83
N LEU A 18 -30.86 35.34 -44.49
CA LEU A 18 -30.31 35.77 -45.78
C LEU A 18 -28.88 36.31 -45.69
N SER A 19 -28.48 36.89 -44.55
CA SER A 19 -27.12 37.38 -44.29
C SER A 19 -26.16 36.24 -44.05
N GLN A 20 -26.55 35.23 -43.26
CA GLN A 20 -25.77 34.00 -43.12
C GLN A 20 -25.64 33.27 -44.47
N TYR A 21 -26.71 33.23 -45.26
CA TYR A 21 -26.68 32.68 -46.62
C TYR A 21 -25.86 33.54 -47.60
N HIS A 22 -25.91 34.87 -47.51
CA HIS A 22 -25.14 35.76 -48.39
C HIS A 22 -23.64 35.69 -48.06
N GLU A 23 -23.30 35.56 -46.79
CA GLU A 23 -21.92 35.38 -46.31
C GLU A 23 -21.39 33.99 -46.65
N GLN A 24 -22.24 32.97 -46.70
CA GLN A 24 -21.91 31.64 -47.24
C GLN A 24 -21.75 31.62 -48.78
N ILE A 25 -22.57 32.38 -49.52
CA ILE A 25 -22.53 32.41 -51.00
C ILE A 25 -21.35 33.25 -51.52
N ASN A 26 -20.85 34.22 -50.75
CA ASN A 26 -19.71 35.08 -51.10
C ASN A 26 -18.42 34.74 -50.32
N GLU A 27 -18.40 33.64 -49.55
CA GLU A 27 -17.21 33.27 -48.78
C GLU A 27 -16.08 32.86 -49.75
N PRO A 28 -14.89 33.48 -49.68
CA PRO A 28 -13.76 33.06 -50.49
C PRO A 28 -13.41 31.59 -50.23
N GLU A 29 -13.14 30.80 -51.27
CA GLU A 29 -12.80 29.36 -51.18
C GLU A 29 -11.71 29.05 -50.13
N LYS A 30 -10.78 29.99 -49.91
CA LYS A 30 -9.74 29.88 -48.89
C LYS A 30 -10.29 29.82 -47.47
N ILE A 31 -11.36 30.56 -47.17
CA ILE A 31 -12.00 30.57 -45.85
C ILE A 31 -12.80 29.29 -45.66
N GLN A 32 -13.51 28.81 -46.68
CA GLN A 32 -14.22 27.53 -46.63
C GLN A 32 -13.25 26.38 -46.33
N LYS A 33 -12.15 26.30 -47.07
CA LYS A 33 -11.10 25.30 -46.83
C LYS A 33 -10.51 25.41 -45.43
N TRP A 34 -10.28 26.63 -44.93
CA TRP A 34 -9.78 26.84 -43.57
C TRP A 34 -10.76 26.37 -42.49
N ARG A 35 -12.08 26.62 -42.66
CA ARG A 35 -13.10 26.14 -41.72
C ARG A 35 -13.16 24.62 -41.70
N GLU A 36 -13.12 23.98 -42.86
CA GLU A 36 -13.10 22.51 -42.96
C GLU A 36 -11.86 21.92 -42.29
N GLU A 37 -10.67 22.44 -42.58
CA GLU A 37 -9.41 22.01 -41.96
C GLU A 37 -9.41 22.24 -40.43
N PHE A 38 -9.97 23.36 -39.98
CA PHE A 38 -10.05 23.69 -38.56
C PHE A 38 -11.08 22.83 -37.82
N ALA A 39 -12.24 22.57 -38.43
CA ALA A 39 -13.26 21.67 -37.89
C ALA A 39 -12.71 20.26 -37.72
N VAL A 40 -12.02 19.73 -38.74
CA VAL A 40 -11.34 18.42 -38.66
C VAL A 40 -10.29 18.39 -37.54
N ARG A 41 -9.54 19.48 -37.36
CA ARG A 41 -8.54 19.59 -36.29
C ARG A 41 -9.18 19.60 -34.90
N ILE A 42 -10.31 20.30 -34.73
CA ILE A 42 -11.07 20.30 -33.48
C ILE A 42 -11.57 18.88 -33.19
N THR A 43 -12.26 18.24 -34.13
CA THR A 43 -12.82 16.90 -33.91
C THR A 43 -11.72 15.89 -33.58
N LYS A 44 -10.55 16.00 -34.21
CA LYS A 44 -9.39 15.17 -33.88
C LYS A 44 -8.95 15.37 -32.43
N LYS A 45 -8.77 16.61 -31.98
CA LYS A 45 -8.38 16.90 -30.59
C LYS A 45 -9.42 16.43 -29.58
N ASP A 46 -10.70 16.62 -29.89
CA ASP A 46 -11.79 16.18 -29.01
C ASP A 46 -11.80 14.65 -28.88
N THR A 47 -11.57 13.92 -29.98
CA THR A 47 -11.47 12.46 -29.94
C THR A 47 -10.22 11.97 -29.18
N GLU A 48 -9.08 12.63 -29.35
CA GLU A 48 -7.85 12.31 -28.62
C GLU A 48 -8.02 12.53 -27.11
N GLU A 49 -8.67 13.63 -26.71
CA GLU A 49 -8.96 13.92 -25.31
C GLU A 49 -9.98 12.94 -24.72
N GLU A 50 -11.01 12.56 -25.48
CA GLU A 50 -11.98 11.55 -25.03
C GLU A 50 -11.32 10.19 -24.77
N VAL A 51 -10.42 9.76 -25.67
CA VAL A 51 -9.64 8.53 -25.49
C VAL A 51 -8.79 8.62 -24.23
N LYS A 52 -8.03 9.71 -24.07
CA LYS A 52 -7.16 9.90 -22.90
C LYS A 52 -7.95 9.91 -21.59
N CYS A 53 -9.11 10.54 -21.58
CA CYS A 53 -9.99 10.55 -20.41
C CYS A 53 -10.53 9.15 -20.09
N LYS A 54 -10.85 8.33 -21.09
CA LYS A 54 -11.26 6.93 -20.90
C LYS A 54 -10.10 6.09 -20.35
N ASP A 55 -8.92 6.20 -20.94
CA ASP A 55 -7.71 5.49 -20.51
C ASP A 55 -7.34 5.84 -19.07
N MET A 56 -7.38 7.13 -18.70
CA MET A 56 -7.12 7.57 -17.33
C MET A 56 -8.13 7.01 -16.34
N ARG A 57 -9.41 6.91 -16.72
CA ARG A 57 -10.46 6.34 -15.87
C ARG A 57 -10.29 4.83 -15.71
N GLU A 58 -9.94 4.12 -16.78
CA GLU A 58 -9.67 2.68 -16.72
C GLU A 58 -8.43 2.37 -15.89
N GLN A 59 -7.35 3.15 -16.08
CA GLN A 59 -6.13 3.03 -15.29
C GLN A 59 -6.40 3.28 -13.80
N ALA A 60 -7.14 4.34 -13.46
CA ALA A 60 -7.52 4.62 -12.07
C ALA A 60 -8.34 3.49 -11.45
N LYS A 61 -9.27 2.89 -12.21
CA LYS A 61 -10.04 1.74 -11.76
C LYS A 61 -9.14 0.52 -11.50
N LYS A 62 -8.23 0.23 -12.44
CA LYS A 62 -7.29 -0.88 -12.32
C LYS A 62 -6.39 -0.72 -11.09
N GLU A 63 -5.84 0.48 -10.88
CA GLU A 63 -4.99 0.77 -9.72
C GLU A 63 -5.73 0.58 -8.39
N LEU A 64 -7.01 0.95 -8.34
CA LEU A 64 -7.86 0.74 -7.16
C LEU A 64 -8.11 -0.75 -6.89
N ASP A 65 -8.43 -1.52 -7.93
CA ASP A 65 -8.61 -2.96 -7.82
C ASP A 65 -7.32 -3.66 -7.38
N ASP A 66 -6.18 -3.27 -7.95
CA ASP A 66 -4.87 -3.83 -7.59
C ASP A 66 -4.44 -3.44 -6.17
N PHE A 67 -4.76 -2.23 -5.71
CA PHE A 67 -4.55 -1.83 -4.32
C PHE A 67 -5.34 -2.71 -3.34
N HIS A 68 -6.60 -3.02 -3.64
CA HIS A 68 -7.40 -3.91 -2.80
C HIS A 68 -6.85 -5.34 -2.78
N LYS A 69 -6.43 -5.88 -3.93
CA LYS A 69 -5.79 -7.21 -3.99
C LYS A 69 -4.51 -7.26 -3.14
N GLN A 70 -3.62 -6.29 -3.31
CA GLN A 70 -2.37 -6.22 -2.55
C GLN A 70 -2.63 -6.10 -1.04
N ARG A 71 -3.64 -5.33 -0.63
CA ARG A 71 -4.04 -5.20 0.78
C ARG A 71 -4.51 -6.52 1.38
N VAL A 72 -5.33 -7.27 0.65
CA VAL A 72 -5.80 -8.59 1.08
C VAL A 72 -4.63 -9.56 1.18
N GLU A 73 -3.80 -9.65 0.14
CA GLU A 73 -2.62 -10.52 0.13
C GLU A 73 -1.66 -10.21 1.29
N GLN A 74 -1.38 -8.93 1.55
CA GLN A 74 -0.54 -8.51 2.66
C GLN A 74 -1.14 -8.92 4.00
N MET A 75 -2.44 -8.73 4.20
CA MET A 75 -3.13 -9.13 5.42
C MET A 75 -3.04 -10.65 5.63
N ASP A 76 -3.28 -11.44 4.59
CA ASP A 76 -3.26 -12.90 4.67
C ASP A 76 -1.83 -13.42 4.88
N ARG A 77 -0.84 -12.78 4.26
CA ARG A 77 0.58 -13.03 4.53
C ARG A 77 0.93 -12.78 6.00
N THR A 78 0.52 -11.65 6.56
CA THR A 78 0.76 -11.34 7.98
C THR A 78 0.07 -12.36 8.90
N LYS A 79 -1.19 -12.71 8.63
CA LYS A 79 -1.91 -13.74 9.39
C LYS A 79 -1.21 -15.10 9.29
N GLY A 80 -0.77 -15.48 8.09
CA GLY A 80 -0.01 -16.70 7.83
C GLY A 80 1.29 -16.74 8.62
N GLN A 81 2.08 -15.66 8.56
CA GLN A 81 3.33 -15.55 9.32
C GLN A 81 3.08 -15.64 10.83
N ASN A 82 2.04 -14.97 11.34
CA ASN A 82 1.70 -15.04 12.77
C ASN A 82 1.33 -16.46 13.20
N ARG A 83 0.58 -17.20 12.37
CA ARG A 83 0.26 -18.61 12.63
C ARG A 83 1.51 -19.49 12.65
N VAL A 84 2.41 -19.33 11.69
CA VAL A 84 3.67 -20.09 11.63
C VAL A 84 4.54 -19.76 12.84
N ASN A 85 4.74 -18.48 13.17
CA ASN A 85 5.53 -18.07 14.33
C ASN A 85 4.94 -18.65 15.62
N ASN A 86 3.62 -18.61 15.78
CA ASN A 86 2.97 -19.16 16.96
C ASN A 86 3.16 -20.68 17.03
N ARG A 87 3.02 -21.38 15.90
CA ARG A 87 3.29 -22.81 15.83
C ARG A 87 4.73 -23.16 16.18
N THR A 88 5.70 -22.42 15.65
CA THR A 88 7.13 -22.59 15.99
C THR A 88 7.36 -22.38 17.49
N LEU A 89 6.75 -21.35 18.09
CA LEU A 89 6.85 -21.13 19.53
C LEU A 89 6.25 -22.28 20.33
N GLU A 90 5.09 -22.82 19.93
CA GLU A 90 4.49 -23.99 20.57
C GLU A 90 5.37 -25.23 20.44
N ASP A 91 5.93 -25.48 19.26
CA ASP A 91 6.83 -26.62 19.03
C ASP A 91 8.14 -26.46 19.85
N ASP A 92 8.71 -25.25 19.94
CA ASP A 92 9.88 -24.96 20.78
C ASP A 92 9.58 -25.15 22.27
N LEU A 93 8.41 -24.68 22.73
CA LEU A 93 7.96 -24.88 24.11
C LEU A 93 7.72 -26.36 24.42
N SER A 94 7.08 -27.10 23.50
CA SER A 94 6.85 -28.54 23.62
C SER A 94 8.16 -29.31 23.64
N ASN A 95 9.10 -28.98 22.76
CA ASN A 95 10.43 -29.60 22.74
C ASN A 95 11.20 -29.29 24.02
N ASN A 96 11.15 -28.05 24.54
CA ASN A 96 11.76 -27.70 25.81
C ASN A 96 11.10 -28.44 26.99
N ALA A 97 9.77 -28.56 27.00
CA ALA A 97 9.02 -29.29 28.01
C ALA A 97 9.29 -30.81 27.96
N ASN A 98 9.31 -31.41 26.77
CA ASN A 98 9.61 -32.83 26.56
C ASN A 98 11.08 -33.13 26.86
N ASN A 99 12.01 -32.23 26.53
CA ASN A 99 13.40 -32.36 26.95
C ASN A 99 13.55 -32.16 28.46
N SER A 100 12.66 -31.43 29.14
CA SER A 100 12.60 -31.38 30.60
C SER A 100 12.06 -32.65 31.25
N VAL A 101 11.26 -33.47 30.54
CA VAL A 101 10.66 -34.73 31.05
C VAL A 101 11.48 -35.96 30.65
N ALA A 102 12.03 -36.00 29.43
CA ALA A 102 12.93 -37.07 28.98
C ALA A 102 14.30 -37.00 29.67
N THR A 103 14.68 -35.83 30.18
CA THR A 103 15.94 -35.57 30.90
C THR A 103 15.80 -35.73 32.41
N SER A 104 14.94 -36.62 32.88
CA SER A 104 15.14 -37.21 34.21
C SER A 104 16.42 -38.06 34.28
N ASN A 105 17.13 -38.28 33.14
CA ASN A 105 18.38 -39.05 33.09
C ASN A 105 19.61 -38.37 32.45
N GLU A 106 19.55 -37.13 31.92
CA GLU A 106 20.72 -36.54 31.23
C GLU A 106 20.89 -35.03 31.47
N LYS A 107 21.08 -34.62 32.73
CA LYS A 107 21.55 -33.28 33.21
C LYS A 107 21.70 -32.17 32.14
N LEU A 108 20.60 -31.65 31.59
CA LEU A 108 20.56 -30.25 31.17
C LEU A 108 20.57 -29.43 32.46
N THR A 109 21.75 -28.94 32.84
CA THR A 109 21.94 -28.28 34.12
C THR A 109 21.08 -27.03 34.20
N ASP A 110 20.42 -26.82 35.35
CA ASP A 110 19.43 -25.76 35.57
C ASP A 110 19.91 -24.35 35.16
N TRP A 111 21.22 -24.14 35.10
CA TRP A 111 21.84 -22.90 34.64
C TRP A 111 21.67 -22.60 33.15
N ASP A 112 21.60 -23.59 32.26
CA ASP A 112 21.32 -23.36 30.84
C ASP A 112 19.87 -22.85 30.66
N LYS A 113 18.93 -23.34 31.46
CA LYS A 113 17.53 -22.85 31.50
C LYS A 113 17.44 -21.45 32.10
N ILE A 114 18.14 -21.19 33.20
CA ILE A 114 18.14 -19.86 33.85
C ILE A 114 18.77 -18.82 32.93
N THR A 115 19.88 -19.14 32.27
CA THR A 115 20.56 -18.20 31.38
C THR A 115 19.79 -17.95 30.08
N SER A 116 19.08 -18.93 29.52
CA SER A 116 18.26 -18.69 28.31
C SER A 116 17.11 -17.70 28.51
N LEU A 117 16.62 -17.57 29.75
CA LEU A 117 15.58 -16.59 30.14
C LEU A 117 16.15 -15.20 30.47
N CYS A 118 17.47 -15.05 30.54
CA CYS A 118 18.12 -13.80 30.90
C CYS A 118 18.50 -12.96 29.67
N GLU A 119 18.11 -11.68 29.66
CA GLU A 119 18.58 -10.71 28.67
C GLU A 119 20.01 -10.27 28.99
N PHE A 120 20.96 -10.68 28.14
CA PHE A 120 22.39 -10.37 28.26
C PHE A 120 22.84 -9.25 27.34
N ASN A 121 22.00 -8.78 26.42
CA ASN A 121 22.35 -7.66 25.56
C ASN A 121 22.37 -6.36 26.37
N PRO A 122 23.54 -5.71 26.56
CA PRO A 122 23.64 -4.50 27.37
C PRO A 122 22.85 -3.32 26.77
N LYS A 123 22.53 -3.35 25.47
CA LYS A 123 21.76 -2.31 24.78
C LYS A 123 20.26 -2.39 25.05
N ASN A 124 19.75 -3.54 25.50
CA ASN A 124 18.33 -3.75 25.76
C ASN A 124 17.98 -3.69 27.26
N ASN A 125 18.88 -3.18 28.10
CA ASN A 125 18.64 -3.15 29.54
C ASN A 125 17.61 -2.10 29.93
N ARG A 126 16.33 -2.50 30.04
CA ARG A 126 15.22 -1.65 30.47
C ARG A 126 15.05 -1.58 32.01
N SER A 127 15.94 -2.21 32.77
CA SER A 127 15.89 -2.23 34.23
C SER A 127 16.40 -0.93 34.83
N GLN A 128 15.64 -0.36 35.76
CA GLN A 128 16.06 0.79 36.59
C GLN A 128 17.18 0.43 37.58
N LYS A 129 17.33 -0.86 37.92
CA LYS A 129 18.40 -1.37 38.77
C LYS A 129 19.56 -1.87 37.92
N ASP A 130 20.80 -1.57 38.33
CA ASP A 130 21.99 -2.13 37.69
C ASP A 130 22.11 -3.63 38.02
N LEU A 131 21.85 -4.45 37.01
CA LEU A 131 21.96 -5.91 37.08
C LEU A 131 23.19 -6.41 36.32
N THR A 132 24.10 -5.54 35.89
CA THR A 132 25.27 -5.90 35.07
C THR A 132 26.15 -6.91 35.79
N ARG A 133 26.44 -6.67 37.07
CA ARG A 133 27.21 -7.61 37.92
C ARG A 133 26.49 -8.94 38.08
N TYR A 134 25.19 -8.92 38.34
CA TYR A 134 24.39 -10.13 38.49
C TYR A 134 24.40 -10.98 37.21
N ARG A 135 24.20 -10.36 36.05
CA ARG A 135 24.27 -11.02 34.73
C ARG A 135 25.65 -11.61 34.45
N SER A 136 26.72 -10.90 34.81
CA SER A 136 28.09 -11.39 34.67
C SER A 136 28.33 -12.65 35.52
N VAL A 137 27.83 -12.69 36.75
CA VAL A 137 27.92 -13.88 37.63
C VAL A 137 27.14 -15.05 37.04
N LEU A 138 25.93 -14.84 36.50
CA LEU A 138 25.14 -15.91 35.86
C LEU A 138 25.86 -16.57 34.67
N LEU A 139 26.51 -15.77 33.82
CA LEU A 139 27.31 -16.30 32.70
C LEU A 139 28.53 -17.09 33.18
N GLN A 140 29.18 -16.61 34.23
CA GLN A 140 30.34 -17.29 34.81
C GLN A 140 29.96 -18.65 35.42
N LEU A 141 28.83 -18.73 36.13
CA LEU A 141 28.30 -19.98 36.69
C LEU A 141 27.97 -20.99 35.58
N LYS A 142 27.35 -20.54 34.49
CA LYS A 142 27.10 -21.37 33.30
C LYS A 142 28.40 -21.96 32.73
N GLN A 143 29.42 -21.11 32.53
CA GLN A 143 30.70 -21.52 31.97
C GLN A 143 31.46 -22.50 32.88
N GLN A 144 31.44 -22.26 34.20
CA GLN A 144 32.06 -23.16 35.18
C GLN A 144 31.44 -24.57 35.16
N GLN A 145 30.12 -24.66 34.99
CA GLN A 145 29.48 -25.98 34.86
C GLN A 145 29.82 -26.70 33.56
N GLN A 146 29.92 -25.98 32.46
CA GLN A 146 30.34 -26.57 31.17
C GLN A 146 31.78 -27.08 31.22
N ILE A 147 32.64 -26.43 32.00
CA ILE A 147 34.02 -26.88 32.24
C ILE A 147 34.04 -28.11 33.17
N ALA A 148 33.22 -28.13 34.22
CA ALA A 148 33.14 -29.25 35.15
C ALA A 148 32.45 -30.50 34.59
N ALA A 149 31.68 -30.36 33.50
CA ALA A 149 31.02 -31.46 32.80
C ALA A 149 31.88 -32.09 31.68
N LYS A 150 33.06 -31.53 31.39
CA LYS A 150 34.08 -32.11 30.50
C LYS A 150 35.08 -32.93 31.29
#